data_AF-A0A841F1K6-F1
#
_entry.id   AF-A0A841F1K6-F1
#
_cell.length_a   1.000
_cell.length_b   1.000
_cell.length_c   1.000
_cell.angle_alpha   90.00
_cell.angle_beta   90.00
_cell.angle_gamma   90.00
#
_symmetry.space_group_name_H-M   'P 1'
#
loop_
_entity.id
_entity.type
_entity.pdbx_description
1 polymer ?
#
loop_
_entity_poly.entity_id
_entity_poly.type
_entity_poly.pdbx_seq_one_letter_code
_entity_poly.pdbx_strand_id
1 'polypeptide(L)' 'MGNIGKNMLTFIGNFVMAYFIFGEGTMERPLMFALWMLMLTMGIDWYKSRSNHTLN' A
#
# COMPACT_ATOMS: atom_id res chain seq x y z
N MET A 1 18.62 2.27 2.88
CA MET A 1 17.30 2.50 2.26
C MET A 1 16.27 2.69 3.37
N GLY A 2 15.78 3.91 3.61
CA GLY A 2 14.78 4.18 4.66
C GLY A 2 13.39 3.60 4.32
N ASN A 3 12.56 3.36 5.34
CA ASN A 3 11.18 2.84 5.23
C ASN A 3 10.35 3.49 4.12
N ILE A 4 10.60 4.77 3.83
CA ILE A 4 9.94 5.55 2.77
C ILE A 4 10.15 4.92 1.38
N GLY A 5 11.36 4.48 1.04
CA GLY A 5 11.66 3.91 -0.27
C GLY A 5 10.98 2.55 -0.50
N LYS A 6 10.84 1.76 0.57
CA LYS A 6 10.16 0.45 0.51
C LYS A 6 8.65 0.61 0.33
N ASN A 7 8.05 1.56 1.03
CA ASN A 7 6.62 1.85 0.92
C ASN A 7 6.26 2.44 -0.45
N MET A 8 7.13 3.29 -1.01
CA MET A 8 6.93 3.88 -2.33
C MET A 8 7.00 2.84 -3.45
N LEU A 9 7.94 1.89 -3.38
CA LEU A 9 8.02 0.78 -4.33
C LEU A 9 6.79 -0.13 -4.27
N THR A 10 6.30 -0.45 -3.07
CA THR A 10 5.06 -1.22 -2.89
C THR A 10 3.85 -0.49 -3.46
N PHE A 11 3.78 0.84 -3.32
CA PHE A 11 2.72 1.65 -3.90
C PHE A 11 2.74 1.62 -5.43
N ILE A 12 3.90 1.82 -6.04
CA ILE A 12 4.06 1.79 -7.50
C ILE A 12 3.72 0.40 -8.04
N GLY A 13 4.17 -0.68 -7.38
CA GLY A 13 3.84 -2.05 -7.77
C GLY A 13 2.33 -2.33 -7.73
N ASN A 14 1.66 -1.92 -6.65
CA ASN A 14 0.20 -2.05 -6.55
C ASN A 14 -0.54 -1.22 -7.59
N PHE A 15 -0.06 -0.01 -7.91
CA PHE A 15 -0.66 0.86 -8.92
C PHE A 15 -0.56 0.27 -10.33
N VAL A 16 0.63 -0.21 -10.72
CA VAL A 16 0.84 -0.86 -12.03
C VAL A 16 -0.03 -2.11 -12.14
N MET A 17 -0.06 -2.95 -11.10
CA MET A 17 -0.89 -4.15 -11.11
C MET A 17 -2.38 -3.84 -11.17
N ALA A 18 -2.85 -2.83 -10.44
CA ALA A 18 -4.23 -2.38 -10.50
C ALA A 18 -4.59 -1.82 -11.89
N TYR A 19 -3.68 -1.11 -12.56
CA TYR A 19 -3.90 -0.62 -13.91
C TYR A 19 -4.14 -1.77 -14.89
N PHE A 20 -3.39 -2.88 -14.77
CA PHE A 20 -3.61 -4.09 -15.57
C PHE A 20 -4.89 -4.85 -15.19
N ILE A 21 -5.25 -4.90 -13.90
CA ILE A 21 -6.46 -5.61 -13.43
C ILE A 21 -7.72 -4.89 -13.89
N PHE A 22 -7.76 -3.57 -13.75
CA PHE A 22 -8.97 -2.82 -14.10
C PHE A 22 -9.10 -2.71 -15.61
N GLY A 23 -8.02 -2.62 -16.39
CA GLY A 23 -8.06 -2.63 -17.87
C GLY A 23 -8.88 -1.52 -18.52
N GLU A 24 -9.56 -0.71 -17.71
CA GLU A 24 -10.26 0.51 -18.05
C GLU A 24 -9.16 1.54 -18.35
N GLY A 25 -9.14 2.14 -19.53
CA GLY A 25 -8.13 3.14 -19.91
C GLY A 25 -8.11 4.42 -19.05
N THR A 26 -8.73 4.40 -17.88
CA THR A 26 -8.85 5.47 -16.91
C THR A 26 -7.99 5.18 -15.67
N MET A 27 -7.28 6.20 -15.18
CA MET A 27 -6.36 6.05 -14.05
C MET A 27 -7.04 6.14 -12.67
N GLU A 28 -8.30 6.58 -12.60
CA GLU A 28 -8.99 6.84 -11.32
C GLU A 28 -9.17 5.58 -10.46
N ARG A 29 -9.67 4.48 -11.04
CA ARG A 29 -9.90 3.24 -10.27
C ARG A 29 -8.61 2.56 -9.82
N PRO A 30 -7.57 2.42 -10.67
CA PRO A 30 -6.27 1.92 -10.24
C PRO A 30 -5.64 2.76 -9.12
N LEU A 31 -5.77 4.09 -9.20
CA LEU A 31 -5.21 5.02 -8.21
C LEU A 31 -5.92 4.89 -6.87
N MET A 32 -7.25 4.82 -6.90
CA MET A 32 -8.07 4.62 -5.71
C MET A 32 -7.73 3.28 -5.05
N PHE A 33 -7.66 2.19 -5.81
CA PHE A 33 -7.28 0.87 -5.29
C PHE A 33 -5.88 0.86 -4.67
N ALA A 34 -4.88 1.46 -5.32
CA ALA A 34 -3.52 1.55 -4.80
C ALA A 34 -3.46 2.36 -3.49
N LEU A 35 -4.27 3.42 -3.37
CA LEU A 35 -4.43 4.21 -2.14
C LEU A 35 -5.05 3.40 -1.01
N TRP A 36 -6.11 2.62 -1.29
CA TRP A 36 -6.72 1.72 -0.31
C TRP A 36 -5.73 0.68 0.20
N MET A 37 -4.94 0.06 -0.70
CA MET A 37 -3.91 -0.91 -0.33
C MET A 37 -2.79 -0.27 0.50
N LEU A 38 -2.39 0.96 0.19
CA LEU A 38 -1.41 1.71 0.99
C LEU A 38 -1.92 1.93 2.42
N MET A 39 -3.16 2.40 2.57
CA MET A 39 -3.77 2.61 3.89
C MET A 39 -3.88 1.31 4.68
N LEU A 40 -4.27 0.20 4.05
CA LEU A 40 -4.32 -1.11 4.70
C LEU A 40 -2.93 -1.55 5.19
N THR A 41 -1.91 -1.39 4.35
CA THR A 41 -0.53 -1.77 4.70
C THR A 41 -0.02 -0.94 5.88
N MET A 42 -0.27 0.37 5.89
CA MET A 42 0.05 1.25 7.01
C MET A 42 -0.74 0.91 8.28
N GLY A 43 -2.02 0.57 8.16
CA GLY A 43 -2.85 0.14 9.29
C GLY A 43 -2.37 -1.15 9.93
N ILE A 44 -1.96 -2.13 9.10
CA ILE A 44 -1.36 -3.38 9.56
C ILE A 44 0.00 -3.13 10.23
N ASP A 45 0.86 -2.31 9.64
CA ASP A 45 2.15 -1.93 10.24
C ASP A 45 1.96 -1.21 11.58
N TRP A 46 0.98 -0.30 11.67
CA TRP A 46 0.64 0.39 12.91
C TRP A 46 0.09 -0.54 13.99
N TYR A 47 -0.82 -1.46 13.61
CA TYR A 47 -1.35 -2.48 14.52
C TYR A 47 -0.23 -3.40 15.04
N LYS A 48 0.65 -3.85 14.14
CA LYS A 48 1.81 -4.69 14.47
C LYS A 48 2.81 -3.94 15.35
N SER A 49 3.04 -2.65 15.10
CA SER A 49 3.87 -1.79 15.95
C SER A 49 3.31 -1.69 17.37
N ARG A 50 1.99 -1.57 17.54
CA ARG A 50 1.36 -1.58 18.88
C ARG A 50 1.46 -2.93 19.58
N SER A 51 1.27 -4.03 18.86
CA SER A 51 1.36 -5.38 19.42
C SER A 51 2.77 -5.72 19.92
N ASN A 52 3.81 -5.21 19.24
CA ASN A 52 5.19 -5.36 19.69
C ASN A 52 5.51 -4.56 20.98
N HIS A 53 4.77 -3.48 21.28
CA HIS A 53 4.93 -2.73 22.53
C HIS A 53 4.25 -3.40 23.74
N THR A 54 3.35 -4.36 23.52
CA THR A 54 2.63 -5.08 24.60
C THR A 54 3.26 -6.43 24.97
N LEU A 55 4.29 -6.87 24.25
CA LEU A 55 4.97 -8.16 24.44
C LEU A 55 6.39 -8.03 25.02
N ASN A 56 6.72 -6.90 25.65
CA ASN A 56 7.97 -6.70 26.37
C ASN A 56 7.71 -6.47 27.86
#